data_AF-A0A238KL47-F1
#
_entry.id   AF-A0A238KL47-F1
#
_cell.length_a   1.000
_cell.length_b   1.000
_cell.length_c   1.000
_cell.angle_alpha   90.00
_cell.angle_beta   90.00
_cell.angle_gamma   90.00
#
_symmetry.space_group_name_H-M   'P 1'
#
loop_
_entity.id
_entity.type
_entity.pdbx_description
1 polymer ?
#
loop_
_entity_poly.entity_id
_entity_poly.type
_entity_poly.pdbx_seq_one_letter_code
_entity_poly.pdbx_strand_id
1 'polypeptide(L)'
;MRAFILSSIIALSGAAAMAEPLSGKAARKLMFPTKGGVVKVIAHDFLSKNDRDLLAQVSAQQPYYGAVALSPDEGLMSEATLAAANYHDVESASRAALAGCNAARQKGSKTCVIAAEIRPKGWKPREIQLSRDATAGLRDEYKGGKGAKALAISPATGKWAYVNMDGPAAQAAVAECNEEANTDDCRVVVAD
;
A
#
# COMPACT_ATOMS: atom_id res chain seq x y z
N MET A 1 12.93 -52.05 37.39
CA MET A 1 13.34 -50.66 37.65
C MET A 1 13.04 -49.84 36.41
N ARG A 2 12.26 -48.76 36.57
CA ARG A 2 11.80 -47.88 35.49
C ARG A 2 12.94 -46.91 35.11
N ALA A 3 13.27 -46.79 33.84
CA ALA A 3 14.13 -45.73 33.33
C ALA A 3 13.32 -44.89 32.32
N PHE A 4 12.85 -43.74 32.79
CA PHE A 4 12.37 -42.64 31.96
C PHE A 4 13.58 -41.83 31.51
N ILE A 5 13.76 -41.60 30.21
CA ILE A 5 14.61 -40.50 29.72
C ILE A 5 13.81 -39.72 28.66
N LEU A 6 13.71 -38.43 28.94
CA LEU A 6 12.89 -37.39 28.31
C LEU A 6 13.28 -37.18 26.83
N SER A 7 12.28 -37.19 25.94
CA SER A 7 12.40 -36.57 24.61
C SER A 7 12.17 -35.06 24.73
N SER A 8 13.23 -34.28 24.50
CA SER A 8 13.16 -32.82 24.37
C SER A 8 12.59 -32.44 23.00
N ILE A 9 11.37 -31.91 22.99
CA ILE A 9 10.75 -31.26 21.83
C ILE A 9 11.36 -29.85 21.74
N ILE A 10 12.22 -29.61 20.74
CA ILE A 10 12.64 -28.25 20.37
C ILE A 10 11.49 -27.63 19.57
N ALA A 11 10.72 -26.77 20.22
CA ALA A 11 9.74 -25.90 19.56
C ALA A 11 10.49 -24.83 18.77
N LEU A 12 10.54 -24.98 17.44
CA LEU A 12 11.04 -23.97 16.53
C LEU A 12 9.96 -22.89 16.38
N SER A 13 9.91 -21.93 17.31
CA SER A 13 9.10 -20.73 17.15
C SER A 13 9.70 -19.88 16.03
N GLY A 14 9.10 -19.97 14.84
CA GLY A 14 9.37 -19.08 13.73
C GLY A 14 8.95 -17.66 14.09
N ALA A 15 9.87 -16.88 14.66
CA ALA A 15 9.73 -15.44 14.68
C ALA A 15 9.76 -14.96 13.22
N ALA A 16 8.61 -14.52 12.70
CA ALA A 16 8.59 -13.76 11.48
C ALA A 16 9.54 -12.57 11.68
N ALA A 17 10.67 -12.58 10.97
CA ALA A 17 11.63 -11.48 11.00
C ALA A 17 10.92 -10.23 10.45
N MET A 18 10.38 -9.41 11.35
CA MET A 18 9.94 -8.07 11.02
C MET A 18 11.20 -7.31 10.61
N ALA A 19 11.30 -6.93 9.34
CA ALA A 19 12.43 -6.18 8.84
C ALA A 19 12.66 -4.92 9.70
N GLU A 20 13.91 -4.68 10.10
CA GLU A 20 14.27 -3.53 10.92
C GLU A 20 13.89 -2.21 10.21
N PRO A 21 13.36 -1.20 10.93
CA PRO A 21 13.07 0.09 10.34
C PRO A 21 14.32 0.73 9.72
N LEU A 22 14.16 1.38 8.58
CA LEU A 22 15.25 2.12 7.95
C LEU A 22 15.45 3.48 8.61
N SER A 23 16.68 4.00 8.62
CA SER A 23 16.88 5.42 8.92
C SER A 23 16.14 6.31 7.92
N GLY A 24 15.74 7.52 8.34
CA GLY A 24 15.12 8.49 7.45
C GLY A 24 15.99 8.86 6.25
N LYS A 25 17.32 8.80 6.41
CA LYS A 25 18.27 9.03 5.32
C LYS A 25 18.28 7.87 4.31
N ALA A 26 18.25 6.63 4.78
CA ALA A 26 18.20 5.45 3.91
C ALA A 26 16.86 5.37 3.18
N ALA A 27 15.74 5.53 3.89
CA ALA A 27 14.40 5.47 3.34
C ALA A 27 14.19 6.47 2.18
N ARG A 28 14.64 7.71 2.33
CA ARG A 28 14.51 8.74 1.26
C ARG A 28 15.20 8.36 -0.04
N LYS A 29 16.33 7.65 0.01
CA LYS A 29 17.05 7.19 -1.19
C LYS A 29 16.25 6.13 -1.96
N LEU A 30 15.38 5.40 -1.26
CA LEU A 30 14.49 4.40 -1.82
C LEU A 30 13.16 4.99 -2.30
N MET A 31 12.91 6.30 -2.17
CA MET A 31 11.63 6.87 -2.57
C MET A 31 11.59 7.26 -4.04
N PHE A 32 10.45 7.01 -4.69
CA PHE A 32 10.22 7.50 -6.05
C PHE A 32 9.89 9.00 -6.03
N PRO A 33 10.03 9.72 -7.16
CA PRO A 33 9.54 11.08 -7.26
C PRO A 33 8.02 11.13 -7.04
N THR A 34 7.52 12.13 -6.31
CA THR A 34 6.09 12.31 -6.05
C THR A 34 5.30 12.79 -7.27
N LYS A 35 6.01 13.22 -8.34
CA LYS A 35 5.40 13.73 -9.56
C LYS A 35 4.97 12.61 -10.51
N GLY A 36 3.66 12.34 -10.48
CA GLY A 36 2.95 11.56 -11.49
C GLY A 36 3.20 10.06 -11.43
N GLY A 37 2.18 9.30 -11.84
CA GLY A 37 2.28 7.88 -12.11
C GLY A 37 2.40 7.60 -13.62
N VAL A 38 2.92 6.42 -13.95
CA VAL A 38 2.80 5.81 -15.27
C VAL A 38 1.61 4.84 -15.20
N VAL A 39 0.60 5.10 -16.02
CA VAL A 39 -0.58 4.25 -16.14
C VAL A 39 -0.28 3.12 -17.11
N LYS A 40 -0.57 1.89 -16.69
CA LYS A 40 -0.67 0.72 -17.56
C LYS A 40 -2.13 0.34 -17.65
N VAL A 41 -2.77 0.67 -18.78
CA VAL A 41 -4.09 0.13 -19.11
C VAL A 41 -3.94 -1.33 -19.52
N ILE A 42 -4.72 -2.20 -18.90
CA ILE A 42 -4.78 -3.63 -19.21
C ILE A 42 -5.81 -3.81 -20.32
N ALA A 43 -5.38 -4.40 -21.43
CA ALA A 43 -6.26 -4.67 -22.56
C ALA A 43 -7.25 -5.77 -22.18
N HIS A 44 -8.54 -5.44 -22.31
CA HIS A 44 -9.63 -6.39 -22.24
C HIS A 44 -10.50 -6.23 -23.48
N ASP A 45 -11.00 -7.34 -24.02
CA ASP A 45 -11.76 -7.35 -25.28
C ASP A 45 -13.07 -6.56 -25.21
N PHE A 46 -13.64 -6.42 -24.01
CA PHE A 46 -14.87 -5.66 -23.77
C PHE A 46 -14.63 -4.14 -23.62
N LEU A 47 -13.39 -3.69 -23.51
CA LEU A 47 -13.05 -2.26 -23.47
C LEU A 47 -12.83 -1.74 -24.89
N SER A 48 -13.57 -0.72 -25.30
CA SER A 48 -13.33 -0.03 -26.56
C SER A 48 -12.03 0.78 -26.52
N LYS A 49 -11.58 1.29 -27.67
CA LYS A 49 -10.45 2.24 -27.70
C LYS A 49 -10.74 3.48 -26.84
N ASN A 50 -11.95 4.01 -26.93
CA ASN A 50 -12.36 5.19 -26.17
C ASN A 50 -12.35 4.92 -24.66
N ASP A 51 -12.78 3.73 -24.24
CA ASP A 51 -12.72 3.34 -22.82
C ASP A 51 -11.28 3.28 -22.31
N ARG A 52 -10.37 2.72 -23.11
CA ARG A 52 -8.94 2.65 -22.75
C ARG A 52 -8.30 4.03 -22.71
N ASP A 53 -8.63 4.91 -23.64
CA ASP A 53 -8.12 6.28 -23.67
C ASP A 53 -8.63 7.08 -22.47
N LEU A 54 -9.93 6.97 -22.16
CA LEU A 54 -10.54 7.59 -20.98
C LEU A 54 -9.90 7.06 -19.70
N LEU A 55 -9.76 5.73 -19.58
CA LEU A 55 -9.15 5.08 -18.43
C LEU A 55 -7.70 5.54 -18.22
N ALA A 56 -6.92 5.67 -19.31
CA ALA A 56 -5.57 6.22 -19.25
C ALA A 56 -5.56 7.66 -18.72
N GLN A 57 -6.46 8.51 -19.22
CA GLN A 57 -6.55 9.92 -18.83
C GLN A 57 -6.97 10.11 -17.37
N VAL A 58 -8.00 9.40 -16.90
CA VAL A 58 -8.47 9.54 -15.50
C VAL A 58 -7.50 8.92 -14.51
N SER A 59 -6.90 7.77 -14.86
CA SER A 59 -5.90 7.12 -13.99
C SER A 59 -4.63 7.95 -13.86
N ALA A 60 -4.26 8.73 -14.89
CA ALA A 60 -3.08 9.59 -14.83
C ALA A 60 -3.18 10.72 -13.80
N GLN A 61 -4.40 11.05 -13.34
CA GLN A 61 -4.65 12.05 -12.31
C GLN A 61 -4.56 11.49 -10.89
N GLN A 62 -4.59 10.16 -10.75
CA GLN A 62 -4.53 9.51 -9.44
C GLN A 62 -3.09 9.41 -8.92
N PRO A 63 -2.89 9.37 -7.59
CA PRO A 63 -1.61 9.03 -6.99
C PRO A 63 -1.11 7.67 -7.50
N TYR A 64 0.22 7.51 -7.59
CA TYR A 64 0.81 6.20 -7.90
C TYR A 64 0.53 5.18 -6.79
N TYR A 65 0.86 3.92 -7.08
CA TYR A 65 0.41 2.76 -6.30
C TYR A 65 -1.11 2.76 -6.23
N GLY A 66 -1.68 2.70 -7.43
CA GLY A 66 -3.11 2.64 -7.63
C GLY A 66 -3.50 1.59 -8.64
N ALA A 67 -4.78 1.24 -8.62
CA ALA A 67 -5.42 0.30 -9.52
C ALA A 67 -6.88 0.72 -9.74
N VAL A 68 -7.40 0.38 -10.90
CA VAL A 68 -8.83 0.55 -11.23
C VAL A 68 -9.41 -0.82 -11.56
N ALA A 69 -10.52 -1.16 -10.92
CA ALA A 69 -11.29 -2.37 -11.17
C ALA A 69 -12.68 -2.03 -11.71
N LEU A 70 -13.22 -2.90 -12.56
CA LEU A 70 -14.58 -2.78 -13.11
C LEU A 70 -15.16 -4.17 -13.43
N SER A 71 -16.49 -4.25 -13.54
CA SER A 71 -17.17 -5.45 -14.03
C SER A 71 -17.21 -5.49 -15.57
N PRO A 72 -16.79 -6.60 -16.22
CA PRO A 72 -16.76 -6.69 -17.69
C PRO A 72 -18.09 -6.44 -18.42
N ASP A 73 -19.22 -6.79 -17.82
CA ASP A 73 -20.55 -6.69 -18.42
C ASP A 73 -21.34 -5.44 -17.98
N GLU A 74 -20.87 -4.71 -16.98
CA GLU A 74 -21.43 -3.41 -16.60
C GLU A 74 -20.67 -2.23 -17.23
N GLY A 75 -19.41 -2.46 -17.62
CA GLY A 75 -18.58 -1.50 -18.35
C GLY A 75 -18.00 -0.38 -17.47
N LEU A 76 -17.19 0.48 -18.11
CA LEU A 76 -16.40 1.52 -17.44
C LEU A 76 -17.25 2.58 -16.73
N MET A 77 -18.46 2.84 -17.21
CA MET A 77 -19.35 3.87 -16.66
C MET A 77 -20.20 3.38 -15.47
N SER A 78 -20.09 2.11 -15.09
CA SER A 78 -20.79 1.58 -13.91
C SER A 78 -20.31 2.23 -12.63
N GLU A 79 -21.21 2.43 -11.67
CA GLU A 79 -20.88 2.82 -10.29
C GLU A 79 -19.99 1.79 -9.60
N ALA A 80 -19.94 0.55 -10.10
CA ALA A 80 -19.04 -0.49 -9.64
C ALA A 80 -17.59 -0.29 -10.10
N THR A 81 -17.33 0.61 -11.05
CA THR A 81 -15.96 0.97 -11.45
C THR A 81 -15.28 1.73 -10.33
N LEU A 82 -14.32 1.09 -9.67
CA LEU A 82 -13.68 1.64 -8.47
C LEU A 82 -12.17 1.72 -8.63
N ALA A 83 -11.64 2.87 -8.25
CA ALA A 83 -10.23 3.14 -8.15
C ALA A 83 -9.78 3.08 -6.69
N ALA A 84 -8.67 2.41 -6.45
CA ALA A 84 -7.93 2.50 -5.19
C ALA A 84 -6.55 3.04 -5.52
N ALA A 85 -6.10 4.10 -4.84
CA ALA A 85 -4.83 4.76 -5.12
C ALA A 85 -4.15 5.21 -3.84
N ASN A 86 -2.87 5.59 -3.95
CA ASN A 86 -2.05 6.04 -2.82
C ASN A 86 -1.78 4.93 -1.78
N TYR A 87 -1.67 3.68 -2.24
CA TYR A 87 -1.21 2.56 -1.41
C TYR A 87 0.33 2.56 -1.36
N HIS A 88 0.92 1.62 -0.62
CA HIS A 88 2.37 1.44 -0.58
C HIS A 88 2.92 0.56 -1.72
N ASP A 89 2.03 -0.14 -2.44
CA ASP A 89 2.33 -0.95 -3.62
C ASP A 89 1.07 -1.12 -4.50
N VAL A 90 1.25 -1.60 -5.75
CA VAL A 90 0.13 -1.77 -6.69
C VAL A 90 -0.72 -2.98 -6.33
N GLU A 91 -0.11 -4.03 -5.80
CA GLU A 91 -0.78 -5.28 -5.47
C GLU A 91 -1.88 -5.06 -4.42
N SER A 92 -1.60 -4.25 -3.41
CA SER A 92 -2.53 -3.87 -2.35
C SER A 92 -3.63 -2.95 -2.86
N ALA A 93 -3.29 -1.98 -3.71
CA ALA A 93 -4.29 -1.17 -4.41
C ALA A 93 -5.22 -2.03 -5.28
N SER A 94 -4.68 -3.01 -6.02
CA SER A 94 -5.46 -3.93 -6.85
C SER A 94 -6.44 -4.76 -6.01
N ARG A 95 -6.01 -5.28 -4.85
CA ARG A 95 -6.91 -6.00 -3.94
C ARG A 95 -8.03 -5.10 -3.44
N ALA A 96 -7.72 -3.87 -3.04
CA ALA A 96 -8.72 -2.92 -2.58
C ALA A 96 -9.72 -2.52 -3.67
N ALA A 97 -9.24 -2.22 -4.88
CA ALA A 97 -10.09 -1.90 -6.03
C ALA A 97 -11.02 -3.07 -6.38
N LEU A 98 -10.50 -4.30 -6.42
CA LEU A 98 -11.31 -5.50 -6.67
C LEU A 98 -12.34 -5.74 -5.56
N ALA A 99 -11.96 -5.57 -4.29
CA ALA A 99 -12.88 -5.76 -3.16
C ALA A 99 -14.04 -4.76 -3.22
N GLY A 100 -13.72 -3.47 -3.43
CA GLY A 100 -14.73 -2.43 -3.61
C GLY A 100 -15.63 -2.71 -4.82
N CYS A 101 -15.04 -2.98 -5.98
CA CYS A 101 -15.80 -3.24 -7.20
C CYS A 101 -16.73 -4.45 -7.04
N ASN A 102 -16.24 -5.55 -6.47
CA ASN A 102 -17.06 -6.75 -6.28
C ASN A 102 -18.17 -6.56 -5.24
N ALA A 103 -18.02 -5.62 -4.31
CA ALA A 103 -19.07 -5.24 -3.36
C ALA A 103 -20.14 -4.33 -4.01
N ALA A 104 -19.74 -3.50 -4.97
CA ALA A 104 -20.61 -2.53 -5.63
C ALA A 104 -21.33 -3.07 -6.89
N ARG A 105 -20.77 -4.09 -7.55
CA ARG A 105 -21.32 -4.68 -8.77
C ARG A 105 -22.73 -5.24 -8.57
N GLN A 106 -23.52 -5.20 -9.63
CA GLN A 106 -24.87 -5.75 -9.67
C GLN A 106 -24.87 -7.26 -9.42
N LYS A 107 -25.91 -7.75 -8.74
CA LYS A 107 -26.06 -9.18 -8.49
C LYS A 107 -26.18 -9.94 -9.82
N GLY A 108 -25.29 -10.90 -10.03
CA GLY A 108 -25.28 -11.75 -11.23
C GLY A 108 -24.41 -11.23 -12.38
N SER A 109 -23.81 -10.04 -12.24
CA SER A 109 -22.80 -9.56 -13.18
C SER A 109 -21.50 -10.36 -13.06
N LYS A 110 -20.57 -10.16 -13.99
CA LYS A 110 -19.26 -10.82 -13.98
C LYS A 110 -18.39 -10.30 -12.84
N THR A 111 -17.46 -11.12 -12.38
CA THR A 111 -16.51 -10.72 -11.33
C THR A 111 -15.62 -9.60 -11.86
N CYS A 112 -15.34 -8.62 -11.00
CA CYS A 112 -14.51 -7.49 -11.38
C CYS A 112 -13.10 -7.91 -11.77
N VAL A 113 -12.51 -7.16 -12.69
CA VAL A 113 -11.13 -7.33 -13.16
C VAL A 113 -10.37 -6.00 -13.06
N ILE A 114 -9.05 -6.07 -12.94
CA ILE A 114 -8.20 -4.87 -13.00
C ILE A 114 -8.15 -4.38 -14.45
N ALA A 115 -8.49 -3.11 -14.66
CA ALA A 115 -8.46 -2.45 -15.96
C ALA A 115 -7.25 -1.50 -16.10
N ALA A 116 -6.73 -0.97 -14.99
CA ALA A 116 -5.52 -0.15 -15.01
C ALA A 116 -4.70 -0.30 -13.72
N GLU A 117 -3.39 -0.16 -13.86
CA GLU A 117 -2.44 -0.03 -12.75
C GLU A 117 -1.65 1.27 -12.87
N ILE A 118 -1.29 1.87 -11.75
CA ILE A 118 -0.59 3.14 -11.68
C ILE A 118 0.67 2.95 -10.85
N ARG A 119 1.83 3.00 -11.50
CA ARG A 119 3.14 2.86 -10.85
C ARG A 119 3.90 4.18 -10.86
N PRO A 120 4.85 4.41 -9.95
CA PRO A 120 5.76 5.55 -10.07
C PRO A 120 6.56 5.50 -11.39
N LYS A 121 7.01 6.66 -11.87
CA LYS A 121 7.92 6.70 -13.04
C LYS A 121 9.24 5.99 -12.71
N GLY A 122 9.68 5.12 -13.61
CA GLY A 122 10.92 4.35 -13.45
C GLY A 122 10.83 3.27 -12.38
N TRP A 123 9.61 2.81 -12.07
CA TRP A 123 9.36 1.81 -11.04
C TRP A 123 10.21 0.54 -11.23
N LYS A 124 10.73 0.07 -10.10
CA LYS A 124 11.40 -1.21 -9.88
C LYS A 124 11.11 -1.63 -8.44
N PRO A 125 11.08 -2.93 -8.11
CA PRO A 125 10.99 -3.38 -6.73
C PRO A 125 12.07 -2.73 -5.84
N ARG A 126 11.69 -2.34 -4.63
CA ARG A 126 12.57 -1.76 -3.60
C ARG A 126 12.25 -2.40 -2.26
N GLU A 127 13.22 -2.35 -1.34
CA GLU A 127 13.10 -2.90 0.01
C GLU A 127 11.88 -2.34 0.76
N ILE A 128 11.70 -1.03 0.71
CA ILE A 128 10.48 -0.36 1.12
C ILE A 128 9.94 0.51 -0.01
N GLN A 129 8.62 0.63 -0.05
CA GLN A 129 7.89 1.49 -0.96
C GLN A 129 6.86 2.26 -0.13
N LEU A 130 6.70 3.55 -0.42
CA LEU A 130 5.72 4.40 0.25
C LEU A 130 4.76 4.99 -0.77
N SER A 131 3.51 5.18 -0.36
CA SER A 131 2.53 5.96 -1.12
C SER A 131 3.07 7.33 -1.50
N ARG A 132 2.41 8.00 -2.45
CA ARG A 132 2.84 9.34 -2.87
C ARG A 132 2.85 10.28 -1.67
N ASP A 133 1.82 10.21 -0.84
CA ASP A 133 1.67 11.13 0.27
C ASP A 133 2.60 10.76 1.43
N ALA A 134 2.78 9.47 1.75
CA ALA A 134 3.80 9.04 2.72
C ALA A 134 5.22 9.39 2.27
N THR A 135 5.49 9.35 0.95
CA THR A 135 6.75 9.81 0.38
C THR A 135 6.95 11.32 0.57
N ALA A 136 5.88 12.10 0.39
CA ALA A 136 5.90 13.54 0.64
C ALA A 136 6.17 13.81 2.12
N GLY A 137 5.43 13.18 3.05
CA GLY A 137 5.66 13.29 4.49
C GLY A 137 7.09 12.92 4.92
N LEU A 138 7.63 11.81 4.40
CA LEU A 138 9.03 11.44 4.66
C LEU A 138 10.03 12.51 4.16
N ARG A 139 9.74 13.17 3.04
CA ARG A 139 10.61 14.23 2.51
C ARG A 139 10.44 15.53 3.26
N ASP A 140 9.21 15.89 3.59
CA ASP A 140 8.83 17.24 3.99
C ASP A 140 8.70 17.42 5.50
N GLU A 141 8.22 16.41 6.20
CA GLU A 141 7.90 16.44 7.64
C GLU A 141 8.95 15.72 8.49
N TYR A 142 9.52 14.62 7.98
CA TYR A 142 10.56 13.83 8.68
C TYR A 142 11.93 14.55 8.76
N LYS A 143 11.96 15.89 8.74
CA LYS A 143 13.17 16.72 8.72
C LYS A 143 13.80 16.84 10.12
N GLY A 144 14.88 17.61 10.22
CA GLY A 144 15.63 17.78 11.46
C GLY A 144 14.75 18.23 12.64
N GLY A 145 15.10 17.78 13.84
CA GLY A 145 14.40 18.05 15.09
C GLY A 145 15.10 17.30 16.23
N LYS A 146 14.83 17.69 17.47
CA LYS A 146 15.22 16.91 18.65
C LYS A 146 14.13 15.87 18.93
N GLY A 147 14.50 14.71 19.49
CA GLY A 147 13.56 13.64 19.83
C GLY A 147 13.71 12.41 18.94
N ALA A 148 13.06 11.33 19.36
CA ALA A 148 12.95 10.11 18.57
C ALA A 148 11.87 10.30 17.49
N LYS A 149 12.10 9.73 16.31
CA LYS A 149 11.18 9.87 15.17
C LYS A 149 10.81 8.51 14.61
N ALA A 150 9.55 8.34 14.26
CA ALA A 150 9.10 7.14 13.58
C ALA A 150 8.05 7.46 12.51
N LEU A 151 8.08 6.69 11.42
CA LEU A 151 7.03 6.65 10.42
C LEU A 151 6.50 5.23 10.33
N ALA A 152 5.19 5.09 10.54
CA ALA A 152 4.47 3.84 10.40
C ALA A 152 3.57 3.87 9.17
N ILE A 153 3.31 2.71 8.58
CA ILE A 153 2.42 2.53 7.45
C ILE A 153 1.47 1.36 7.68
N SER A 154 0.27 1.45 7.11
CA SER A 154 -0.70 0.37 6.94
C SER A 154 -0.59 -0.17 5.50
N PRO A 155 0.01 -1.36 5.30
CA PRO A 155 0.07 -1.98 3.98
C PRO A 155 -1.31 -2.19 3.34
N ALA A 156 -2.34 -2.51 4.14
CA ALA A 156 -3.66 -2.82 3.64
C ALA A 156 -4.49 -1.61 3.20
N THR A 157 -4.14 -0.38 3.64
CA THR A 157 -4.97 0.81 3.38
C THR A 157 -4.24 1.96 2.70
N GLY A 158 -2.90 1.97 2.72
CA GLY A 158 -2.10 3.10 2.24
C GLY A 158 -1.95 4.25 3.25
N LYS A 159 -2.58 4.12 4.42
CA LYS A 159 -2.49 5.07 5.53
C LYS A 159 -1.12 5.00 6.20
N TRP A 160 -0.72 6.12 6.80
CA TRP A 160 0.59 6.27 7.38
C TRP A 160 0.54 7.36 8.44
N ALA A 161 1.45 7.29 9.40
CA ALA A 161 1.61 8.32 10.42
C ALA A 161 3.09 8.62 10.63
N TYR A 162 3.37 9.87 11.03
CA TYR A 162 4.69 10.33 11.42
C TYR A 162 4.63 10.95 12.81
N VAL A 163 5.52 10.50 13.69
CA VAL A 163 5.66 11.04 15.03
C VAL A 163 7.09 11.51 15.26
N ASN A 164 7.22 12.67 15.91
CA ASN A 164 8.46 13.19 16.45
C ASN A 164 8.22 13.65 17.89
N MET A 165 8.79 12.93 18.87
CA MET A 165 8.57 13.20 20.29
C MET A 165 9.72 12.71 21.15
N ASP A 166 9.77 13.17 22.40
CA ASP A 166 10.59 12.54 23.43
C ASP A 166 9.93 11.23 23.89
N GLY A 167 10.68 10.12 23.88
CA GLY A 167 10.20 8.80 24.30
C GLY A 167 9.87 7.83 23.15
N PRO A 168 8.89 6.93 23.31
CA PRO A 168 8.67 5.78 22.42
C PRO A 168 7.95 6.14 21.10
N ALA A 169 8.61 6.90 20.23
CA ALA A 169 8.02 7.38 18.97
C ALA A 169 7.51 6.27 18.05
N ALA A 170 8.17 5.10 18.04
CA ALA A 170 7.78 3.94 17.24
C ALA A 170 6.37 3.43 17.61
N GLN A 171 6.10 3.29 18.92
CA GLN A 171 4.81 2.83 19.42
C GLN A 171 3.72 3.88 19.16
N ALA A 172 4.04 5.16 19.35
CA ALA A 172 3.11 6.24 19.05
C ALA A 172 2.73 6.30 17.56
N ALA A 173 3.71 6.17 16.65
CA ALA A 173 3.44 6.16 15.22
C ALA A 173 2.56 4.98 14.78
N VAL A 174 2.75 3.79 15.36
CA VAL A 174 1.88 2.63 15.09
C VAL A 174 0.47 2.88 15.61
N ALA A 175 0.32 3.43 16.81
CA ALA A 175 -0.99 3.74 17.39
C ALA A 175 -1.77 4.76 16.53
N GLU A 176 -1.12 5.85 16.15
CA GLU A 176 -1.73 6.90 15.30
C GLU A 176 -2.08 6.36 13.91
N CYS A 177 -1.18 5.57 13.31
CA CYS A 177 -1.46 4.92 12.03
C CYS A 177 -2.66 3.97 12.11
N ASN A 178 -2.74 3.13 13.14
CA ASN A 178 -3.84 2.19 13.33
C ASN A 178 -5.18 2.91 13.55
N GLU A 179 -5.16 4.03 14.29
CA GLU A 179 -6.34 4.88 14.47
C GLU A 179 -6.81 5.46 13.13
N GLU A 180 -5.92 6.08 12.34
CA GLU A 180 -6.29 6.68 11.05
C GLU A 180 -6.72 5.63 10.02
N ALA A 181 -6.08 4.46 10.04
CA ALA A 181 -6.33 3.36 9.13
C ALA A 181 -7.52 2.49 9.55
N ASN A 182 -8.01 2.64 10.80
CA ASN A 182 -9.03 1.78 11.40
C ASN A 182 -8.69 0.28 11.22
N THR A 183 -7.46 -0.09 11.59
CA THR A 183 -6.90 -1.45 11.45
C THR A 183 -5.83 -1.68 12.53
N ASP A 184 -5.25 -2.87 12.56
CA ASP A 184 -4.15 -3.27 13.45
C ASP A 184 -2.89 -3.69 12.67
N ASP A 185 -2.85 -3.46 11.36
CA ASP A 185 -1.75 -3.88 10.46
C ASP A 185 -0.59 -2.87 10.37
N CYS A 186 -0.66 -1.73 11.07
CA CYS A 186 0.38 -0.73 10.97
C CYS A 186 1.71 -1.20 11.56
N ARG A 187 2.80 -0.85 10.86
CA ARG A 187 4.17 -1.14 11.29
C ARG A 187 5.10 0.02 11.01
N VAL A 188 6.09 0.20 11.88
CA VAL A 188 7.17 1.17 11.66
C VAL A 188 8.04 0.71 10.48
N VAL A 189 8.30 1.62 9.55
CA VAL A 189 9.18 1.40 8.40
C VAL A 189 10.35 2.37 8.34
N VAL A 190 10.26 3.50 9.06
CA VAL A 190 11.35 4.44 9.25
C VAL A 190 11.48 4.81 10.72
N ALA A 191 12.70 4.77 11.27
CA ALA A 191 12.98 5.24 12.63
C ALA A 191 14.37 5.88 12.73
N ASP A 192 14.49 6.93 13.54
CA ASP A 192 15.72 7.68 13.86
C ASP A 192 15.71 8.10 15.35
#